data_AF-A0A950FZL1-F1
#
_entry.id   AF-A0A950FZL1-F1
#
_cell.length_a   1.000
_cell.length_b   1.000
_cell.length_c   1.000
_cell.angle_alpha   90.00
_cell.angle_beta   90.00
_cell.angle_gamma   90.00
#
_symmetry.space_group_name_H-M   'P 1'
#
loop_
_entity.id
_entity.type
_entity.pdbx_description
1 polymer ?
#
loop_
_entity_poly.entity_id
_entity_poly.type
_entity_poly.pdbx_seq_one_letter_code
_entity_poly.pdbx_strand_id
1 'polypeptide(L)'
;MNTSLMNLSRTGPQNPDDYDLQSVAAHEMDEVLGIGGSGSFVGATYFGTGSPLNYPTGPVGSMDLFRYASNGVRSYTTSTSATAYFSIDGGKTKLRFFNQTQGADYGDWAPGQAGPPEVQDAYGTPGVDVDIGVNELTALNVVGYTLPTVPEPGTGTLFLGGLIVVGIICDAADK
;
A
#
# COMPACT_ATOMS: atom_id res chain seq x y z
N MET A 1 12.14 -5.29 13.71
CA MET A 1 12.38 -6.60 13.04
C MET A 1 12.93 -7.67 14.00
N ASN A 2 12.22 -8.80 14.16
CA ASN A 2 12.70 -9.98 14.90
C ASN A 2 12.82 -11.19 13.95
N THR A 3 14.04 -11.52 13.52
CA THR A 3 14.29 -12.57 12.52
C THR A 3 14.02 -13.99 13.02
N SER A 4 13.84 -14.21 14.33
CA SER A 4 13.49 -15.54 14.86
C SER A 4 12.04 -15.94 14.60
N LEU A 5 11.21 -15.02 14.11
CA LEU A 5 9.79 -15.21 13.79
C LEU A 5 9.55 -15.17 12.27
N MET A 6 10.60 -15.41 11.48
CA MET A 6 10.57 -15.12 10.04
C MET A 6 11.06 -16.29 9.20
N ASN A 7 10.34 -16.54 8.12
CA ASN A 7 10.83 -17.28 6.98
C ASN A 7 11.90 -16.43 6.28
N LEU A 8 13.16 -16.88 6.32
CA LEU A 8 14.30 -16.14 5.78
C LEU A 8 14.49 -16.34 4.26
N SER A 9 13.70 -17.21 3.64
CA SER A 9 13.76 -17.56 2.23
C SER A 9 12.37 -17.99 1.78
N ARG A 10 11.89 -17.45 0.66
CA ARG A 10 10.65 -17.88 -0.01
C ARG A 10 10.81 -19.15 -0.85
N THR A 11 12.00 -19.77 -0.82
CA THR A 11 12.26 -21.03 -1.53
C THR A 11 12.25 -22.20 -0.56
N GLY A 12 11.58 -23.28 -0.94
CA GLY A 12 11.43 -24.48 -0.10
C GLY A 12 10.26 -24.40 0.89
N PRO A 13 10.16 -25.36 1.81
CA PRO A 13 9.09 -25.40 2.81
C PRO A 13 9.10 -24.15 3.69
N GLN A 14 7.95 -23.49 3.81
CA GLN A 14 7.74 -22.32 4.67
C GLN A 14 7.08 -22.75 5.98
N ASN A 15 7.46 -22.13 7.09
CA ASN A 15 6.74 -22.25 8.34
C ASN A 15 5.48 -21.37 8.27
N PRO A 16 4.25 -21.93 8.37
CA PRO A 16 3.03 -21.14 8.30
C PRO A 16 2.85 -20.16 9.47
N ASP A 17 3.57 -20.36 10.58
CA ASP A 17 3.51 -19.48 11.76
C ASP A 17 4.51 -18.32 11.71
N ASP A 18 5.43 -18.32 10.74
CA ASP A 18 6.45 -17.28 10.58
C ASP A 18 6.05 -16.26 9.51
N TYR A 19 6.50 -15.02 9.69
CA TYR A 19 6.34 -13.94 8.71
C TYR A 19 7.35 -14.05 7.58
N ASP A 20 7.03 -13.56 6.39
CA ASP A 20 8.04 -13.46 5.34
C ASP A 20 9.01 -12.29 5.59
N LEU A 21 10.31 -12.61 5.70
CA LEU A 21 11.37 -11.61 5.90
C LEU A 21 11.37 -10.55 4.78
N GLN A 22 11.13 -10.96 3.54
CA GLN A 22 11.17 -10.02 2.41
C GLN A 22 10.02 -9.03 2.49
N SER A 23 8.79 -9.47 2.80
CA SER A 23 7.65 -8.57 3.03
C SER A 23 7.90 -7.62 4.20
N VAL A 24 8.37 -8.12 5.34
CA VAL A 24 8.63 -7.26 6.51
C VAL A 24 9.74 -6.25 6.23
N ALA A 25 10.83 -6.66 5.57
CA ALA A 25 11.87 -5.72 5.19
C ALA A 25 11.37 -4.67 4.19
N ALA A 26 10.51 -5.05 3.25
CA ALA A 26 9.90 -4.13 2.30
C ALA A 26 9.01 -3.08 3.01
N HIS A 27 8.18 -3.50 3.97
CA HIS A 27 7.39 -2.61 4.81
C HIS A 27 8.25 -1.55 5.50
N GLU A 28 9.33 -1.98 6.15
CA GLU A 28 10.22 -1.08 6.90
C GLU A 28 11.01 -0.14 5.97
N MET A 29 11.33 -0.59 4.75
CA MET A 29 11.94 0.27 3.72
C MET A 29 10.94 1.32 3.22
N ASP A 30 9.71 0.92 2.96
CA ASP A 30 8.61 1.81 2.55
C ASP A 30 8.36 2.90 3.60
N GLU A 31 8.48 2.56 4.89
CA GLU A 31 8.45 3.54 5.97
C GLU A 31 9.58 4.56 5.87
N VAL A 32 10.82 4.13 5.66
CA VAL A 32 11.96 5.04 5.47
C VAL A 32 11.79 5.91 4.23
N LEU A 33 11.16 5.36 3.19
CA LEU A 33 10.90 6.09 1.94
C LEU A 33 9.76 7.12 2.11
N GLY A 34 9.00 7.07 3.20
CA GLY A 34 7.98 8.07 3.52
C GLY A 34 6.57 7.66 3.13
N ILE A 35 6.28 6.36 3.06
CA ILE A 35 4.91 5.86 3.21
C ILE A 35 4.77 5.16 4.57
N GLY A 36 3.64 4.54 4.90
CA GLY A 36 3.50 3.83 6.18
C GLY A 36 3.73 4.70 7.41
N GLY A 37 4.34 4.14 8.46
CA GLY A 37 4.71 4.80 9.71
C GLY A 37 5.23 6.22 9.55
N SER A 38 6.46 6.40 9.06
CA SER A 38 7.06 7.74 8.94
C SER A 38 6.36 8.65 7.93
N GLY A 39 5.54 8.06 7.04
CA GLY A 39 4.68 8.79 6.12
C GLY A 39 3.51 9.50 6.79
N SER A 40 3.12 9.14 8.02
CA SER A 40 2.06 9.79 8.78
C SER A 40 2.56 10.29 10.13
N PHE A 41 2.15 11.48 10.52
CA PHE A 41 2.40 11.99 11.86
C PHE A 41 1.14 11.93 12.73
N VAL A 42 0.03 11.36 12.24
CA VAL A 42 -1.23 11.24 12.99
C VAL A 42 -1.00 10.36 14.21
N GLY A 43 -1.28 10.92 15.40
CA GLY A 43 -1.03 10.23 16.66
C GLY A 43 0.44 10.25 17.11
N ALA A 44 1.34 10.88 16.35
CA ALA A 44 2.74 11.05 16.74
C ALA A 44 2.91 12.14 17.81
N THR A 45 4.08 12.13 18.43
CA THR A 45 4.46 13.08 19.48
C THR A 45 5.78 13.77 19.13
N TYR A 46 5.99 14.98 19.67
CA TYR A 46 7.28 15.65 19.54
C TYR A 46 8.38 14.85 20.25
N PHE A 47 9.44 14.53 19.51
CA PHE A 47 10.62 13.87 20.05
C PHE A 47 11.16 14.61 21.28
N GLY A 48 11.48 13.87 22.33
CA GLY A 48 12.04 14.39 23.59
C GLY A 48 11.01 14.99 24.56
N THR A 49 9.80 15.34 24.12
CA THR A 49 8.74 15.83 25.04
C THR A 49 7.59 14.86 25.20
N GLY A 50 7.35 13.97 24.22
CA GLY A 50 6.20 13.07 24.22
C GLY A 50 4.85 13.80 24.11
N SER A 51 4.86 15.12 23.88
CA SER A 51 3.64 15.90 23.71
C SER A 51 3.03 15.61 22.32
N PRO A 52 1.70 15.40 22.21
CA PRO A 52 1.05 15.16 20.93
C PRO A 52 1.33 16.27 19.92
N LEU A 53 1.49 15.89 18.65
CA LEU A 53 1.50 16.86 17.56
C LEU A 53 0.11 17.48 17.40
N ASN A 54 0.06 18.80 17.19
CA ASN A 54 -1.20 19.49 16.93
C ASN A 54 -1.62 19.24 15.48
N TYR A 55 -2.84 18.76 15.26
CA TYR A 55 -3.38 18.55 13.91
C TYR A 55 -4.59 19.44 13.63
N PRO A 56 -4.73 20.01 12.42
CA PRO A 56 -3.81 19.96 11.27
C PRO A 56 -2.77 21.09 11.25
N THR A 57 -2.58 21.84 12.35
CA THR A 57 -1.73 23.04 12.38
C THR A 57 -0.25 22.77 12.66
N GLY A 58 0.10 21.55 13.02
CA GLY A 58 1.47 21.07 13.24
C GLY A 58 2.02 20.33 12.01
N PRO A 59 3.10 19.55 12.20
CA PRO A 59 3.70 18.77 11.12
C PRO A 59 2.70 17.79 10.50
N VAL A 60 2.78 17.65 9.18
CA VAL A 60 1.93 16.75 8.38
C VAL A 60 2.86 15.82 7.62
N GLY A 61 2.65 14.51 7.74
CA GLY A 61 3.40 13.51 6.99
C GLY A 61 3.02 13.51 5.50
N SER A 62 3.85 12.89 4.67
CA SER A 62 3.59 12.73 3.23
C SER A 62 2.27 12.01 2.94
N MET A 63 1.95 10.95 3.68
CA MET A 63 0.70 10.18 3.55
C MET A 63 -0.52 10.91 4.12
N ASP A 64 -0.32 11.82 5.07
CA ASP A 64 -1.39 12.66 5.61
C ASP A 64 -1.98 13.60 4.54
N LEU A 65 -1.19 13.92 3.50
CA LEU A 65 -1.64 14.65 2.30
C LEU A 65 -2.52 13.81 1.37
N PHE A 66 -2.73 12.53 1.66
CA PHE A 66 -3.59 11.62 0.90
C PHE A 66 -4.58 10.86 1.80
N ARG A 67 -4.74 11.31 3.04
CA ARG A 67 -5.62 10.73 4.06
C ARG A 67 -6.97 11.43 4.11
N TYR A 68 -8.04 10.70 3.77
CA TYR A 68 -9.40 11.24 3.66
C TYR A 68 -10.43 10.47 4.49
N ALA A 69 -11.48 11.17 4.91
CA ALA A 69 -12.68 10.60 5.50
C ALA A 69 -13.87 10.56 4.52
N SER A 70 -13.89 11.50 3.57
CA SER A 70 -14.85 11.58 2.46
C SER A 70 -14.30 12.52 1.37
N ASN A 71 -15.05 12.68 0.27
CA ASN A 71 -14.68 13.59 -0.82
C ASN A 71 -14.47 15.03 -0.30
N GLY A 72 -13.26 15.54 -0.44
CA GLY A 72 -12.82 16.86 0.01
C GLY A 72 -12.54 16.98 1.52
N VAL A 73 -12.67 15.90 2.30
CA VAL A 73 -12.54 15.93 3.76
C VAL A 73 -11.38 15.07 4.23
N ARG A 74 -10.40 15.70 4.88
CA ARG A 74 -9.21 15.05 5.45
C ARG A 74 -9.50 14.34 6.77
N SER A 75 -8.71 13.31 7.10
CA SER A 75 -8.84 12.56 8.36
C SER A 75 -7.57 12.62 9.20
N TYR A 76 -7.52 13.53 10.17
CA TYR A 76 -6.40 13.75 11.08
C TYR A 76 -6.75 13.35 12.52
N THR A 77 -7.20 12.12 12.70
CA THR A 77 -7.66 11.62 14.00
C THR A 77 -7.20 10.20 14.24
N THR A 78 -6.98 9.88 15.52
CA THR A 78 -6.67 8.54 16.02
C THR A 78 -7.90 7.78 16.49
N SER A 79 -9.10 8.36 16.34
CA SER A 79 -10.35 7.71 16.76
C SER A 79 -10.56 6.37 16.03
N THR A 80 -10.82 5.32 16.79
CA THR A 80 -11.04 3.95 16.26
C THR A 80 -12.30 3.85 15.40
N SER A 81 -13.25 4.77 15.54
CA SER A 81 -14.47 4.81 14.73
C SER A 81 -14.38 5.73 13.52
N ALA A 82 -13.23 6.38 13.30
CA ALA A 82 -13.07 7.30 12.18
C ALA A 82 -12.84 6.55 10.87
N THR A 83 -13.43 7.08 9.80
CA THR A 83 -13.04 6.70 8.45
C THR A 83 -11.73 7.40 8.11
N ALA A 84 -10.71 6.63 7.75
CA ALA A 84 -9.46 7.13 7.20
C ALA A 84 -9.02 6.21 6.05
N TYR A 85 -8.86 6.76 4.85
CA TYR A 85 -8.41 5.99 3.69
C TYR A 85 -7.46 6.81 2.81
N PHE A 86 -6.60 6.07 2.12
CA PHE A 86 -5.71 6.57 1.09
C PHE A 86 -6.48 6.89 -0.18
N SER A 87 -6.27 8.09 -0.71
CA SER A 87 -6.90 8.58 -1.92
C SER A 87 -6.06 9.64 -2.60
N ILE A 88 -5.92 9.53 -3.91
CA ILE A 88 -5.11 10.44 -4.74
C ILE A 88 -5.97 11.42 -5.56
N ASP A 89 -7.30 11.34 -5.44
CA ASP A 89 -8.26 12.09 -6.27
C ASP A 89 -9.18 13.01 -5.46
N GLY A 90 -8.68 13.49 -4.32
CA GLY A 90 -9.44 14.38 -3.44
C GLY A 90 -10.38 13.64 -2.48
N GLY A 91 -10.22 12.33 -2.29
CA GLY A 91 -11.09 11.53 -1.43
C GLY A 91 -12.29 10.92 -2.17
N LYS A 92 -12.33 10.94 -3.50
CA LYS A 92 -13.45 10.36 -4.28
C LYS A 92 -13.34 8.84 -4.34
N THR A 93 -12.13 8.32 -4.52
CA THR A 93 -11.84 6.89 -4.55
C THR A 93 -11.16 6.46 -3.25
N LYS A 94 -11.58 5.32 -2.70
CA LYS A 94 -10.96 4.69 -1.53
C LYS A 94 -10.02 3.60 -2.03
N LEU A 95 -8.71 3.86 -2.03
CA LEU A 95 -7.72 2.90 -2.51
C LEU A 95 -7.43 1.84 -1.43
N ARG A 96 -7.14 2.29 -0.20
CA ARG A 96 -6.90 1.43 0.96
C ARG A 96 -7.26 2.16 2.25
N PHE A 97 -7.73 1.46 3.27
CA PHE A 97 -7.99 2.07 4.58
C PHE A 97 -6.71 2.18 5.38
N PHE A 98 -6.55 3.28 6.11
CA PHE A 98 -5.48 3.43 7.09
C PHE A 98 -5.86 2.75 8.40
N ASN A 99 -4.87 2.22 9.10
CA ASN A 99 -5.03 1.73 10.45
C ASN A 99 -5.53 2.84 11.38
N GLN A 100 -6.49 2.48 12.24
CA GLN A 100 -7.07 3.35 13.28
C GLN A 100 -6.99 2.70 14.67
N THR A 101 -6.27 1.59 14.80
CA THR A 101 -6.09 0.86 16.05
C THR A 101 -4.73 1.19 16.65
N GLN A 102 -4.71 1.58 17.92
CA GLN A 102 -3.48 1.85 18.66
C GLN A 102 -2.62 0.58 18.76
N GLY A 103 -1.30 0.72 18.67
CA GLY A 103 -0.33 -0.38 18.80
C GLY A 103 0.43 -0.68 17.50
N ALA A 104 -0.03 -0.13 16.38
CA ALA A 104 0.69 -0.06 15.11
C ALA A 104 0.50 1.34 14.52
N ASP A 105 1.20 1.64 13.42
CA ASP A 105 1.24 3.00 12.89
C ASP A 105 -0.05 3.39 12.18
N TYR A 106 -0.42 4.68 12.29
CA TYR A 106 -1.62 5.23 11.65
C TYR A 106 -1.42 5.52 10.15
N GLY A 107 -0.17 5.46 9.67
CA GLY A 107 0.18 5.57 8.26
C GLY A 107 0.13 4.24 7.50
N ASP A 108 -0.01 3.13 8.21
CA ASP A 108 -0.12 1.80 7.61
C ASP A 108 -1.55 1.47 7.19
N TRP A 109 -1.69 0.44 6.38
CA TRP A 109 -2.99 -0.08 5.97
C TRP A 109 -3.69 -0.82 7.11
N ALA A 110 -5.00 -0.65 7.20
CA ALA A 110 -5.83 -1.46 8.09
C ALA A 110 -5.96 -2.88 7.52
N PRO A 111 -5.44 -3.91 8.21
CA PRO A 111 -5.55 -5.27 7.72
C PRO A 111 -7.02 -5.72 7.69
N GLY A 112 -7.40 -6.46 6.66
CA GLY A 112 -8.73 -7.08 6.53
C GLY A 112 -9.90 -6.12 6.26
N GLN A 113 -9.69 -4.80 6.31
CA GLN A 113 -10.66 -3.82 5.81
C GLN A 113 -10.28 -3.41 4.37
N ALA A 114 -10.81 -4.18 3.42
CA ALA A 114 -10.84 -3.92 1.96
C ALA A 114 -9.79 -4.57 1.04
N GLY A 115 -9.17 -5.70 1.40
CA GLY A 115 -8.42 -6.48 0.41
C GLY A 115 -7.57 -7.63 0.97
N PRO A 116 -6.79 -8.32 0.10
CA PRO A 116 -5.78 -9.30 0.51
C PRO A 116 -4.68 -8.64 1.37
N PRO A 117 -3.81 -9.45 2.00
CA PRO A 117 -2.61 -8.95 2.66
C PRO A 117 -1.78 -8.07 1.71
N GLU A 118 -1.35 -6.93 2.22
CA GLU A 118 -0.49 -5.97 1.54
C GLU A 118 0.78 -5.75 2.37
N VAL A 119 1.87 -5.35 1.73
CA VAL A 119 3.17 -5.19 2.42
C VAL A 119 3.06 -4.14 3.51
N GLN A 120 2.35 -3.04 3.23
CA GLN A 120 2.19 -1.95 4.20
C GLN A 120 1.01 -2.16 5.18
N ASP A 121 0.50 -3.38 5.35
CA ASP A 121 -0.48 -3.67 6.41
C ASP A 121 0.14 -3.45 7.80
N ALA A 122 -0.60 -2.78 8.68
CA ALA A 122 -0.18 -2.45 10.05
C ALA A 122 0.14 -3.68 10.91
N TYR A 123 -0.37 -4.84 10.48
CA TYR A 123 -0.07 -6.13 11.08
C TYR A 123 0.16 -7.13 9.95
N GLY A 124 1.39 -7.67 9.88
CA GLY A 124 1.74 -8.69 8.91
C GLY A 124 0.89 -9.96 9.04
N THR A 125 0.76 -10.71 7.94
CA THR A 125 0.09 -12.00 7.92
C THR A 125 1.14 -13.13 7.88
N PRO A 126 1.20 -14.03 8.87
CA PRO A 126 2.10 -15.19 8.84
C PRO A 126 1.75 -16.17 7.72
N GLY A 127 2.76 -16.93 7.26
CA GLY A 127 2.56 -18.04 6.33
C GLY A 127 2.18 -17.65 4.91
N VAL A 128 2.29 -16.38 4.55
CA VAL A 128 2.05 -15.88 3.19
C VAL A 128 3.20 -15.01 2.73
N ASP A 129 3.55 -15.16 1.46
CA ASP A 129 4.50 -14.28 0.79
C ASP A 129 3.73 -13.10 0.19
N VAL A 130 4.10 -11.87 0.57
CA VAL A 130 3.43 -10.66 0.08
C VAL A 130 4.44 -9.80 -0.68
N ASP A 131 4.12 -9.48 -1.93
CA ASP A 131 4.91 -8.55 -2.74
C ASP A 131 4.31 -7.14 -2.68
N ILE A 132 5.16 -6.15 -2.96
CA ILE A 132 4.77 -4.74 -3.09
C ILE A 132 3.60 -4.63 -4.07
N GLY A 133 2.49 -4.09 -3.59
CA GLY A 133 1.23 -4.00 -4.32
C GLY A 133 1.01 -2.66 -5.01
N VAL A 134 -0.14 -2.55 -5.69
CA VAL A 134 -0.52 -1.34 -6.41
C VAL A 134 -0.70 -0.14 -5.49
N ASN A 135 -1.12 -0.36 -4.24
CA ASN A 135 -1.36 0.72 -3.29
C ASN A 135 -0.05 1.30 -2.76
N GLU A 136 0.94 0.47 -2.45
CA GLU A 136 2.29 0.89 -2.06
C GLU A 136 2.98 1.60 -3.23
N LEU A 137 2.92 1.06 -4.44
CA LEU A 137 3.45 1.72 -5.63
C LEU A 137 2.78 3.07 -5.87
N THR A 138 1.45 3.15 -5.74
CA THR A 138 0.72 4.41 -5.88
C THR A 138 1.12 5.39 -4.79
N ALA A 139 1.26 4.93 -3.53
CA ALA A 139 1.71 5.74 -2.41
C ALA A 139 3.11 6.29 -2.64
N LEU A 140 4.08 5.44 -2.97
CA LEU A 140 5.46 5.83 -3.32
C LEU A 140 5.46 6.85 -4.46
N ASN A 141 4.61 6.67 -5.47
CA ASN A 141 4.53 7.62 -6.57
C ASN A 141 4.04 9.00 -6.13
N VAL A 142 2.95 9.07 -5.36
CA VAL A 142 2.38 10.37 -4.96
C VAL A 142 3.18 11.08 -3.88
N VAL A 143 4.02 10.37 -3.11
CA VAL A 143 4.97 10.99 -2.16
C VAL A 143 6.28 11.43 -2.83
N GLY A 144 6.46 11.15 -4.13
CA GLY A 144 7.49 11.78 -4.96
C GLY A 144 8.48 10.84 -5.66
N TYR A 145 8.32 9.52 -5.55
CA TYR A 145 9.18 8.58 -6.26
C TYR A 145 8.73 8.36 -7.70
N THR A 146 9.71 8.22 -8.60
CA THR A 146 9.48 7.77 -9.97
C THR A 146 9.46 6.26 -9.97
N LEU A 147 8.32 5.67 -10.34
CA LEU A 147 8.24 4.24 -10.55
C LEU A 147 8.90 3.86 -11.89
N PRO A 148 9.68 2.78 -11.95
CA PRO A 148 10.19 2.27 -13.22
C PRO A 148 9.02 1.87 -14.11
N THR A 149 9.05 2.25 -15.39
CA THR A 149 8.07 1.76 -16.36
C THR A 149 8.30 0.27 -16.54
N VAL A 150 7.42 -0.57 -15.99
CA VAL A 150 7.37 -1.98 -16.36
C VAL A 150 6.77 -2.02 -17.77
N PRO A 151 7.48 -2.55 -18.78
CA PRO A 151 6.85 -2.75 -20.09
C PRO A 151 5.63 -3.64 -19.89
N GLU A 152 4.44 -3.13 -20.24
CA GLU A 152 3.22 -3.93 -20.26
C GLU A 152 3.52 -5.25 -21.00
N PRO A 153 3.13 -6.43 -20.47
CA PRO A 153 3.38 -7.71 -21.12
C PRO A 153 2.55 -7.82 -22.41
N GLY A 154 3.02 -7.19 -23.49
CA GLY A 154 2.57 -7.38 -24.87
C GLY A 154 1.07 -7.25 -25.12
N THR A 155 0.24 -6.76 -24.19
CA THR A 155 -1.24 -6.82 -24.29
C THR A 155 -1.72 -6.14 -25.57
N GLY A 156 -1.10 -5.02 -25.95
CA GLY A 156 -1.37 -4.35 -27.23
C GLY A 156 -0.97 -5.21 -28.44
N THR A 157 0.20 -5.86 -28.40
CA THR A 157 0.69 -6.75 -29.46
C THR A 157 -0.17 -8.00 -29.61
N LEU A 158 -0.64 -8.59 -28.50
CA LEU A 158 -1.55 -9.74 -28.50
C LEU A 158 -2.96 -9.35 -28.97
N PHE A 159 -3.44 -8.17 -28.60
CA PHE A 159 -4.75 -7.67 -29.02
C PHE A 159 -4.78 -7.36 -30.52
N LEU A 160 -3.75 -6.66 -31.04
CA LEU A 160 -3.58 -6.40 -32.46
C LEU A 160 -3.31 -7.69 -33.26
N GLY A 161 -2.47 -8.59 -32.75
CA GLY A 161 -2.22 -9.89 -33.36
C GLY A 161 -3.45 -10.78 -33.43
N GLY A 162 -4.28 -10.79 -32.38
CA GLY A 162 -5.54 -11.54 -32.34
C GLY A 162 -6.59 -11.02 -33.34
N LEU A 163 -6.71 -9.69 -33.48
CA LEU A 163 -7.60 -9.07 -34.49
C LEU A 163 -7.17 -9.39 -35.93
N ILE A 164 -5.87 -9.44 -36.21
CA ILE A 164 -5.34 -9.80 -37.53
C ILE A 164 -5.62 -11.28 -37.84
N VAL A 165 -5.41 -12.19 -36.87
CA VAL A 165 -5.69 -13.62 -37.06
C VAL A 165 -7.18 -13.89 -37.28
N VAL A 166 -8.07 -13.23 -36.53
CA VAL A 166 -9.52 -13.36 -36.73
C VAL A 166 -9.96 -12.81 -38.09
N GLY A 167 -9.40 -11.67 -38.52
CA GLY A 167 -9.69 -11.11 -39.84
C GLY A 167 -9.29 -12.03 -41.01
N ILE A 168 -8.13 -12.70 -40.91
CA ILE A 168 -7.65 -13.64 -41.93
C ILE A 168 -8.50 -14.93 -41.97
N ILE A 169 -8.99 -15.41 -40.82
CA ILE A 169 -9.83 -16.61 -40.76
C ILE A 169 -11.22 -16.35 -41.36
N CYS A 170 -11.80 -15.15 -41.15
CA CYS A 170 -13.08 -14.79 -41.75
C CYS A 170 -12.99 -14.67 -43.28
N ASP A 171 -11.91 -14.09 -43.83
CA ASP A 171 -11.73 -13.91 -45.29
C ASP A 171 -11.40 -15.23 -46.03
N ALA A 172 -10.96 -16.27 -45.30
CA ALA A 172 -10.72 -17.60 -45.83
C ALA A 172 -11.96 -18.51 -45.85
N ALA A 173 -13.01 -18.17 -45.09
CA ALA A 173 -14.26 -18.94 -45.03
C ALA A 173 -15.29 -18.52 -46.10
N ASP A 174 -15.06 -17.41 -46.79
CA ASP A 174 -15.94 -16.81 -47.79
C ASP A 174 -15.51 -17.09 -49.27
N LYS A 175 -14.65 -18.09 -49.51
CA LYS A 175 -14.26 -18.59 -50.85
C LYS A 175 -14.65 -20.05 -51.04
#